data_AF-A0A9P5V2Z4-F1
#
_entry.id   AF-A0A9P5V2Z4-F1
#
_cell.length_a   1.000
_cell.length_b   1.000
_cell.length_c   1.000
_cell.angle_alpha   90.00
_cell.angle_beta   90.00
_cell.angle_gamma   90.00
#
_symmetry.space_group_name_H-M   'P 1'
#
loop_
_entity.id
_entity.type
_entity.pdbx_description
1 polymer ?
#
loop_
_entity_poly.entity_id
_entity_poly.type
_entity_poly.pdbx_seq_one_letter_code
_entity_poly.pdbx_strand_id
1 'polypeptide(L)'
;MAAAINQDGIEANFMFAPLPNNGGAQVWIEVKGGLTKKFAVSPTGGFEYHIHVKPVGSNNDCMATGGHLDPTNVGAAKCLPAKPDGCQEGDLSGKHGELKATDSGAIAPISYNDKYIHFSGETTTIAGRSVVIHNNGTRVACANIYPFGQSTSPSPSAAEDASNSQVNASHSSAGRVVATMAMTMAVAGTVLCVLAAL
;
A
#
# COMPACT_ATOMS: atom_id res chain seq x y z
N MET A 1 -5.52 9.59 -2.90
CA MET A 1 -4.53 8.53 -3.17
C MET A 1 -4.76 8.01 -4.58
N ALA A 2 -3.75 7.46 -5.22
CA ALA A 2 -3.86 6.90 -6.55
C ALA A 2 -3.01 5.64 -6.72
N ALA A 3 -3.42 4.79 -7.64
CA ALA A 3 -2.64 3.68 -8.17
C ALA A 3 -2.69 3.75 -9.70
N ALA A 4 -1.52 3.61 -10.33
CA ALA A 4 -1.39 3.60 -11.79
C ALA A 4 -0.81 2.26 -12.21
N ILE A 5 -1.62 1.47 -12.92
CA ILE A 5 -1.24 0.20 -13.50
C ILE A 5 -0.67 0.45 -14.88
N ASN A 6 0.53 -0.07 -15.12
CA ASN A 6 1.16 -0.20 -16.42
C ASN A 6 1.94 -1.52 -16.43
N GLN A 7 1.24 -2.61 -16.71
CA GLN A 7 1.77 -3.97 -16.60
C GLN A 7 1.13 -4.86 -17.67
N ASP A 8 1.94 -5.65 -18.38
CA ASP A 8 1.49 -6.67 -19.35
C ASP A 8 0.49 -6.15 -20.40
N GLY A 9 0.63 -4.88 -20.80
CA GLY A 9 -0.25 -4.21 -21.78
C GLY A 9 -1.55 -3.67 -21.21
N ILE A 10 -1.77 -3.79 -19.90
CA ILE A 10 -2.88 -3.17 -19.18
C ILE A 10 -2.44 -1.80 -18.66
N GLU A 11 -3.19 -0.77 -19.05
CA GLU A 11 -3.00 0.60 -18.54
C GLU A 11 -4.29 1.07 -17.87
N ALA A 12 -4.23 1.33 -16.56
CA ALA A 12 -5.39 1.78 -15.78
C ALA A 12 -4.99 2.70 -14.63
N ASN A 13 -5.80 3.72 -14.37
CA ASN A 13 -5.64 4.65 -13.27
C ASN A 13 -6.79 4.49 -12.28
N PHE A 14 -6.46 4.35 -11.00
CA PHE A 14 -7.40 4.35 -9.89
C PHE A 14 -7.11 5.57 -9.03
N MET A 15 -8.12 6.38 -8.75
CA MET A 15 -8.04 7.51 -7.83
C MET A 15 -9.06 7.36 -6.71
N PHE A 16 -8.59 7.62 -5.50
CA PHE A 16 -9.37 7.55 -4.27
C PHE A 16 -9.32 8.92 -3.59
N ALA A 17 -10.46 9.60 -3.52
CA ALA A 17 -10.60 10.90 -2.86
C ALA A 17 -11.48 10.75 -1.60
N PRO A 18 -11.07 11.24 -0.43
CA PRO A 18 -11.89 11.16 0.78
C PRO A 18 -13.25 11.85 0.59
N LEU A 19 -14.31 11.20 1.05
CA LEU A 19 -15.63 11.83 1.19
C LEU A 19 -15.70 12.63 2.49
N PRO A 20 -16.55 13.69 2.56
CA PRO A 20 -16.76 14.44 3.79
C PRO A 20 -17.16 13.54 4.97
N ASN A 21 -16.88 14.00 6.20
CA ASN A 21 -17.27 13.33 7.45
C ASN A 21 -16.76 11.88 7.59
N ASN A 22 -15.59 11.57 7.05
CA ASN A 22 -15.05 10.20 7.00
C ASN A 22 -15.99 9.18 6.34
N GLY A 23 -16.81 9.62 5.38
CA GLY A 23 -17.82 8.79 4.70
C GLY A 23 -17.26 7.79 3.68
N GLY A 24 -15.98 7.44 3.78
CA GLY A 24 -15.26 6.59 2.83
C GLY A 24 -14.54 7.38 1.72
N ALA A 25 -14.61 6.88 0.49
CA ALA A 25 -13.94 7.46 -0.68
C ALA A 25 -14.87 7.59 -1.89
N GLN A 26 -14.70 8.68 -2.63
CA GLN A 26 -15.06 8.72 -4.04
C GLN A 26 -13.95 8.03 -4.84
N VAL A 27 -14.32 7.06 -5.65
CA VAL A 27 -13.43 6.27 -6.50
C VAL A 27 -13.64 6.69 -7.94
N TRP A 28 -12.54 6.92 -8.66
CA TRP A 28 -12.51 7.17 -10.09
C TRP A 28 -11.59 6.15 -10.75
N ILE A 29 -12.05 5.50 -11.81
CA ILE A 29 -11.26 4.50 -12.54
C ILE A 29 -11.30 4.85 -14.02
N GLU A 30 -10.14 4.88 -14.63
CA GLU A 30 -9.95 5.03 -16.07
C GLU A 30 -9.11 3.87 -16.57
N VAL A 31 -9.62 3.09 -17.53
CA VAL A 31 -8.85 2.02 -18.19
C VAL A 31 -8.57 2.46 -19.61
N LYS A 32 -7.30 2.67 -19.92
CA LYS A 32 -6.86 3.16 -21.23
C LYS A 32 -6.62 2.03 -22.23
N GLY A 33 -6.36 0.81 -21.75
CA GLY A 33 -6.12 -0.33 -22.63
C GLY A 33 -5.88 -1.65 -21.88
N GLY A 34 -5.83 -2.75 -22.66
CA GLY A 34 -5.45 -4.08 -22.22
C GLY A 34 -6.59 -5.00 -21.79
N LEU A 35 -7.73 -4.47 -21.34
CA LEU A 35 -8.88 -5.27 -20.87
C LEU A 35 -9.80 -5.71 -22.01
N THR A 36 -9.25 -6.49 -22.95
CA THR A 36 -9.96 -6.88 -24.18
C THR A 36 -10.91 -8.07 -24.00
N LYS A 37 -11.98 -8.18 -24.82
CA LYS A 37 -12.83 -9.38 -24.85
C LYS A 37 -12.09 -10.66 -25.23
N LYS A 38 -11.01 -10.54 -26.03
CA LYS A 38 -10.13 -11.67 -26.38
C LYS A 38 -9.32 -12.15 -25.16
N PHE A 39 -8.94 -11.23 -24.29
CA PHE A 39 -8.17 -11.53 -23.09
C PHE A 39 -9.06 -12.03 -21.93
N ALA A 40 -10.30 -11.54 -21.85
CA ALA A 40 -11.26 -11.99 -20.85
C ALA A 40 -11.56 -13.49 -21.01
N VAL A 41 -11.52 -14.24 -19.90
CA VAL A 41 -11.86 -15.68 -19.90
C VAL A 41 -13.36 -15.89 -20.15
N SER A 42 -14.20 -14.93 -19.78
CA SER A 42 -15.64 -14.96 -20.03
C SER A 42 -16.08 -13.83 -20.97
N PRO A 43 -16.76 -14.12 -22.10
CA PRO A 43 -17.23 -13.10 -23.03
C PRO A 43 -18.38 -12.25 -22.48
N THR A 44 -19.03 -12.69 -21.39
CA THR A 44 -20.05 -11.92 -20.65
C THR A 44 -19.54 -11.39 -19.31
N GLY A 45 -18.33 -11.79 -18.90
CA GLY A 45 -17.69 -11.40 -17.64
C GLY A 45 -16.79 -10.17 -17.80
N GLY A 46 -16.58 -9.45 -16.71
CA GLY A 46 -15.57 -8.42 -16.60
C GLY A 46 -14.31 -8.92 -15.90
N PHE A 47 -13.39 -8.00 -15.68
CA PHE A 47 -12.21 -8.18 -14.84
C PHE A 47 -12.56 -7.75 -13.43
N GLU A 48 -12.35 -8.61 -12.44
CA GLU A 48 -12.50 -8.24 -11.04
C GLU A 48 -11.33 -7.34 -10.63
N TYR A 49 -11.53 -6.52 -9.60
CA TYR A 49 -10.49 -5.65 -9.08
C TYR A 49 -10.72 -5.41 -7.59
N HIS A 50 -9.62 -5.52 -6.84
CA HIS A 50 -9.66 -5.50 -5.39
C HIS A 50 -8.48 -4.70 -4.83
N ILE A 51 -8.66 -4.17 -3.62
CA ILE A 51 -7.55 -3.69 -2.81
C ILE A 51 -6.99 -4.88 -2.03
N HIS A 52 -5.69 -5.10 -2.11
CA HIS A 52 -4.98 -6.19 -1.46
C HIS A 52 -4.15 -5.71 -0.26
N VAL A 53 -3.84 -6.61 0.67
CA VAL A 53 -3.27 -6.23 1.98
C VAL A 53 -1.83 -5.72 1.94
N LYS A 54 -1.02 -6.13 0.97
CA LYS A 54 0.40 -5.79 0.88
C LYS A 54 0.70 -4.97 -0.37
N PRO A 55 1.81 -4.23 -0.41
CA PRO A 55 2.29 -3.64 -1.65
C PRO A 55 2.65 -4.72 -2.68
N VAL A 56 2.71 -4.32 -3.94
CA VAL A 56 3.23 -5.08 -5.07
C VAL A 56 4.68 -5.48 -4.79
N GLY A 57 5.02 -6.73 -5.11
CA GLY A 57 6.35 -7.28 -4.92
C GLY A 57 7.37 -6.72 -5.93
N SER A 58 8.61 -7.17 -5.78
CA SER A 58 9.65 -6.89 -6.77
C SER A 58 9.24 -7.40 -8.16
N ASN A 59 9.71 -6.73 -9.22
CA ASN A 59 9.41 -7.09 -10.61
C ASN A 59 7.92 -7.16 -10.94
N ASN A 60 7.09 -6.30 -10.33
CA ASN A 60 5.63 -6.27 -10.50
C ASN A 60 4.94 -7.61 -10.14
N ASP A 61 5.49 -8.35 -9.17
CA ASP A 61 4.86 -9.57 -8.69
C ASP A 61 3.56 -9.25 -7.92
N CYS A 62 2.43 -9.49 -8.60
CA CYS A 62 1.11 -9.32 -8.02
C CYS A 62 0.77 -10.38 -6.98
N MET A 63 1.47 -11.52 -6.91
CA MET A 63 1.21 -12.54 -5.88
C MET A 63 1.65 -12.07 -4.48
N ALA A 64 2.72 -11.27 -4.41
CA ALA A 64 3.23 -10.71 -3.17
C ALA A 64 2.23 -9.81 -2.43
N THR A 65 1.20 -9.29 -3.11
CA THR A 65 0.18 -8.41 -2.50
C THR A 65 -0.71 -9.12 -1.48
N GLY A 66 -0.65 -10.45 -1.39
CA GLY A 66 -1.40 -11.23 -0.41
C GLY A 66 -2.90 -11.30 -0.72
N GLY A 67 -3.73 -11.49 0.31
CA GLY A 67 -5.20 -11.54 0.16
C GLY A 67 -5.84 -10.16 -0.05
N HIS A 68 -7.17 -10.15 -0.18
CA HIS A 68 -7.95 -8.90 -0.19
C HIS A 68 -7.85 -8.19 1.15
N LEU A 69 -7.96 -6.86 1.14
CA LEU A 69 -8.11 -6.06 2.35
C LEU A 69 -9.44 -6.40 3.03
N ASP A 70 -9.36 -7.08 4.16
CA ASP A 70 -10.51 -7.62 4.87
C ASP A 70 -10.33 -7.50 6.40
N PRO A 71 -10.34 -6.25 6.95
CA PRO A 71 -10.11 -6.03 8.37
C PRO A 71 -11.20 -6.63 9.27
N THR A 72 -12.39 -6.91 8.72
CA THR A 72 -13.53 -7.50 9.43
C THR A 72 -13.61 -9.02 9.28
N ASN A 73 -12.68 -9.65 8.55
CA ASN A 73 -12.61 -11.09 8.31
C ASN A 73 -13.90 -11.69 7.74
N VAL A 74 -14.52 -11.01 6.76
CA VAL A 74 -15.68 -11.52 6.02
C VAL A 74 -15.35 -12.84 5.30
N GLY A 75 -14.11 -12.97 4.81
CA GLY A 75 -13.64 -14.14 4.09
C GLY A 75 -14.14 -14.22 2.64
N ALA A 76 -14.09 -15.41 2.06
CA ALA A 76 -14.38 -15.66 0.64
C ALA A 76 -15.90 -15.74 0.31
N ALA A 77 -16.76 -15.27 1.21
CA ALA A 77 -18.18 -15.21 0.93
C ALA A 77 -18.45 -14.27 -0.26
N LYS A 78 -19.41 -14.65 -1.12
CA LYS A 78 -19.77 -13.82 -2.26
C LYS A 78 -20.31 -12.47 -1.77
N CYS A 79 -19.64 -11.38 -2.15
CA CYS A 79 -20.15 -10.04 -1.89
C CYS A 79 -21.49 -9.82 -2.60
N LEU A 80 -22.43 -9.21 -1.88
CA LEU A 80 -23.73 -8.82 -2.40
C LEU A 80 -23.76 -7.29 -2.47
N PRO A 81 -23.86 -6.68 -3.68
CA PRO A 81 -23.93 -5.22 -3.82
C PRO A 81 -25.03 -4.57 -2.97
N ALA A 82 -26.13 -5.29 -2.73
CA ALA A 82 -27.25 -4.84 -1.91
C ALA A 82 -26.98 -4.87 -0.39
N LYS A 83 -25.89 -5.52 0.04
CA LYS A 83 -25.43 -5.62 1.44
C LYS A 83 -23.91 -5.41 1.51
N PRO A 84 -23.42 -4.20 1.16
CA PRO A 84 -21.99 -3.94 1.02
C PRO A 84 -21.24 -3.95 2.36
N ASP A 85 -21.95 -3.90 3.48
CA ASP A 85 -21.43 -4.10 4.84
C ASP A 85 -20.96 -5.54 5.11
N GLY A 86 -21.52 -6.51 4.37
CA GLY A 86 -21.11 -7.91 4.39
C GLY A 86 -20.02 -8.25 3.37
N CYS A 87 -19.36 -7.25 2.78
CA CYS A 87 -18.28 -7.44 1.81
C CYS A 87 -16.93 -7.09 2.44
N GLN A 88 -15.86 -7.68 1.91
CA GLN A 88 -14.50 -7.27 2.27
C GLN A 88 -14.31 -5.79 1.90
N GLU A 89 -13.59 -5.02 2.72
CA GLU A 89 -13.32 -3.61 2.44
C GLU A 89 -12.72 -3.42 1.04
N GLY A 90 -11.77 -4.29 0.68
CA GLY A 90 -11.09 -4.30 -0.61
C GLY A 90 -11.89 -4.89 -1.76
N ASP A 91 -13.08 -5.49 -1.56
CA ASP A 91 -13.87 -6.09 -2.63
C ASP A 91 -14.69 -5.02 -3.40
N LEU A 92 -13.99 -4.25 -4.24
CA LEU A 92 -14.61 -3.16 -5.01
C LEU A 92 -15.48 -3.69 -6.15
N SER A 93 -15.06 -4.75 -6.85
CA SER A 93 -15.87 -5.37 -7.90
C SER A 93 -17.16 -5.98 -7.39
N GLY A 94 -17.11 -6.68 -6.25
CA GLY A 94 -18.31 -7.23 -5.63
C GLY A 94 -19.30 -6.16 -5.21
N LYS A 95 -18.82 -4.99 -4.76
CA LYS A 95 -19.68 -3.86 -4.35
C LYS A 95 -20.21 -3.04 -5.53
N HIS A 96 -19.37 -2.76 -6.53
CA HIS A 96 -19.63 -1.73 -7.56
C HIS A 96 -19.66 -2.26 -8.99
N GLY A 97 -19.45 -3.55 -9.17
CA GLY A 97 -19.37 -4.22 -10.48
C GLY A 97 -17.95 -4.28 -11.03
N GLU A 98 -17.74 -5.29 -11.89
CA GLU A 98 -16.48 -5.58 -12.58
C GLU A 98 -16.18 -4.59 -13.71
N LEU A 99 -14.90 -4.50 -14.09
CA LEU A 99 -14.46 -3.77 -15.28
C LEU A 99 -14.83 -4.56 -16.54
N LYS A 100 -15.81 -4.08 -17.31
CA LYS A 100 -16.33 -4.81 -18.48
C LYS A 100 -15.35 -4.78 -19.65
N ALA A 101 -15.03 -5.96 -20.16
CA ALA A 101 -14.12 -6.12 -21.30
C ALA A 101 -14.68 -5.45 -22.57
N THR A 102 -13.81 -4.80 -23.34
CA THR A 102 -14.18 -4.14 -24.61
C THR A 102 -13.35 -4.69 -25.77
N ASP A 103 -13.71 -4.35 -27.01
CA ASP A 103 -12.92 -4.80 -28.17
C ASP A 103 -11.58 -4.06 -28.25
N SER A 104 -11.54 -2.78 -27.83
CA SER A 104 -10.32 -1.96 -27.78
C SER A 104 -9.47 -2.20 -26.54
N GLY A 105 -10.04 -2.77 -25.47
CA GLY A 105 -9.42 -2.91 -24.16
C GLY A 105 -9.46 -1.66 -23.29
N ALA A 106 -9.96 -0.54 -23.82
CA ALA A 106 -10.22 0.68 -23.06
C ALA A 106 -11.66 0.67 -22.49
N ILE A 107 -11.85 1.25 -21.31
CA ILE A 107 -13.16 1.39 -20.66
C ILE A 107 -13.36 2.87 -20.34
N ALA A 108 -14.56 3.38 -20.65
CA ALA A 108 -14.93 4.75 -20.32
C ALA A 108 -14.75 5.02 -18.82
N PRO A 109 -14.37 6.25 -18.40
CA PRO A 109 -14.19 6.55 -16.98
C PRO A 109 -15.42 6.19 -16.16
N ILE A 110 -15.20 5.51 -15.04
CA ILE A 110 -16.24 5.16 -14.07
C ILE A 110 -15.97 5.85 -12.73
N SER A 111 -17.04 6.21 -12.04
CA SER A 111 -16.95 6.82 -10.72
C SER A 111 -18.07 6.37 -9.81
N TYR A 112 -17.75 6.14 -8.54
CA TYR A 112 -18.74 5.77 -7.51
C TYR A 112 -18.23 6.15 -6.11
N ASN A 113 -19.12 6.08 -5.12
CA ASN A 113 -18.76 6.27 -3.72
C ASN A 113 -18.69 4.91 -3.02
N ASP A 114 -17.57 4.65 -2.36
CA ASP A 114 -17.38 3.51 -1.47
C ASP A 114 -17.30 3.99 -0.02
N LYS A 115 -18.21 3.55 0.83
CA LYS A 115 -18.29 4.00 2.24
C LYS A 115 -17.30 3.31 3.17
N TYR A 116 -16.62 2.28 2.69
CA TYR A 116 -15.80 1.39 3.51
C TYR A 116 -14.32 1.61 3.31
N ILE A 117 -13.90 2.36 2.29
CA ILE A 117 -12.49 2.70 2.09
C ILE A 117 -11.99 3.65 3.18
N HIS A 118 -10.97 3.23 3.91
CA HIS A 118 -10.29 4.08 4.90
C HIS A 118 -8.94 4.59 4.38
N PHE A 119 -8.61 5.84 4.70
CA PHE A 119 -7.30 6.45 4.38
C PHE A 119 -6.33 6.46 5.58
N SER A 120 -6.77 5.95 6.73
CA SER A 120 -6.03 5.86 7.97
C SER A 120 -6.44 4.60 8.76
N GLY A 121 -5.73 4.32 9.84
CA GLY A 121 -5.87 3.09 10.63
C GLY A 121 -4.92 2.00 10.17
N GLU A 122 -4.38 1.25 11.13
CA GLU A 122 -3.29 0.28 10.91
C GLU A 122 -3.71 -0.87 9.98
N THR A 123 -4.88 -1.44 10.24
CA THR A 123 -5.40 -2.60 9.49
C THR A 123 -6.40 -2.22 8.41
N THR A 124 -6.95 -1.00 8.45
CA THR A 124 -8.01 -0.54 7.55
C THR A 124 -7.50 0.35 6.42
N THR A 125 -6.41 1.11 6.61
CA THR A 125 -5.99 2.09 5.60
C THR A 125 -5.67 1.45 4.26
N ILE A 126 -6.04 2.08 3.15
CA ILE A 126 -5.59 1.68 1.81
C ILE A 126 -4.19 2.20 1.46
N ALA A 127 -3.61 3.08 2.28
CA ALA A 127 -2.28 3.65 2.04
C ALA A 127 -1.19 2.57 2.10
N GLY A 128 -0.29 2.55 1.12
CA GLY A 128 0.82 1.58 1.09
C GLY A 128 0.39 0.15 0.72
N ARG A 129 -0.88 -0.04 0.37
CA ARG A 129 -1.43 -1.27 -0.19
C ARG A 129 -1.41 -1.25 -1.70
N SER A 130 -2.07 -2.21 -2.35
CA SER A 130 -2.13 -2.29 -3.81
C SER A 130 -3.55 -2.50 -4.32
N VAL A 131 -3.83 -2.01 -5.53
CA VAL A 131 -4.94 -2.49 -6.35
C VAL A 131 -4.45 -3.65 -7.22
N VAL A 132 -5.26 -4.69 -7.35
CA VAL A 132 -5.02 -5.82 -8.25
C VAL A 132 -6.23 -6.00 -9.16
N ILE A 133 -6.01 -6.12 -10.46
CA ILE A 133 -7.00 -6.55 -11.43
C ILE A 133 -6.85 -8.06 -11.62
N HIS A 134 -7.97 -8.76 -11.61
CA HIS A 134 -8.10 -10.19 -11.82
C HIS A 134 -8.85 -10.50 -13.11
N ASN A 135 -8.58 -11.67 -13.67
CA ASN A 135 -9.33 -12.28 -14.75
C ASN A 135 -9.72 -13.68 -14.28
N ASN A 136 -10.96 -13.82 -13.81
CA ASN A 136 -11.49 -15.07 -13.27
C ASN A 136 -10.58 -15.63 -12.15
N GLY A 137 -10.27 -14.76 -11.18
CA GLY A 137 -9.42 -15.06 -10.01
C GLY A 137 -7.91 -15.08 -10.27
N THR A 138 -7.46 -14.97 -11.52
CA THR A 138 -6.04 -14.85 -11.85
C THR A 138 -5.62 -13.38 -11.80
N ARG A 139 -4.56 -13.04 -11.06
CA ARG A 139 -4.02 -11.67 -11.02
C ARG A 139 -3.35 -11.35 -12.35
N VAL A 140 -3.83 -10.32 -13.05
CA VAL A 140 -3.33 -9.94 -14.38
C VAL A 140 -2.56 -8.63 -14.39
N ALA A 141 -2.81 -7.75 -13.42
CA ALA A 141 -2.02 -6.54 -13.23
C ALA A 141 -2.23 -5.96 -11.83
N CYS A 142 -1.27 -5.21 -11.34
CA CYS A 142 -1.37 -4.58 -10.03
C CYS A 142 -0.54 -3.28 -9.93
N ALA A 143 -0.89 -2.45 -8.96
CA ALA A 143 -0.14 -1.23 -8.65
C ALA A 143 -0.32 -0.84 -7.18
N ASN A 144 0.72 -0.21 -6.62
CA ASN A 144 0.67 0.35 -5.27
C ASN A 144 -0.20 1.61 -5.19
N ILE A 145 -0.84 1.80 -4.04
CA ILE A 145 -1.67 2.95 -3.70
C ILE A 145 -0.83 3.94 -2.89
N TYR A 146 -0.59 5.10 -3.47
CA TYR A 146 0.19 6.18 -2.84
C TYR A 146 -0.63 7.46 -2.67
N PRO A 147 -0.24 8.36 -1.74
CA PRO A 147 -0.70 9.73 -1.74
C PRO A 147 -0.48 10.41 -3.11
N PHE A 148 -1.33 11.36 -3.46
CA PHE A 148 -1.16 12.12 -4.69
C PHE A 148 0.22 12.82 -4.70
N GLY A 149 0.91 12.78 -5.85
CA GLY A 149 2.24 13.39 -6.00
C GLY A 149 3.43 12.50 -5.62
N GLN A 150 3.21 11.26 -5.17
CA GLN A 150 4.28 10.26 -4.97
C GLN A 150 4.34 9.17 -6.05
N SER A 151 3.48 9.25 -7.07
CA SER A 151 3.44 8.32 -8.21
C SER A 151 4.66 8.50 -9.12
N THR A 152 5.83 8.08 -8.65
CA THR A 152 6.99 7.85 -9.52
C THR A 152 6.96 6.39 -9.96
N SER A 153 7.12 6.17 -11.26
CA SER A 153 7.28 4.86 -11.91
C SER A 153 8.26 3.96 -11.14
N PRO A 154 8.15 2.62 -11.25
CA PRO A 154 9.02 1.70 -10.51
C PRO A 154 10.48 1.93 -10.90
N SER A 155 11.22 2.64 -10.05
CA SER A 155 12.67 2.67 -10.08
C SER A 155 13.17 1.43 -9.35
N PRO A 156 14.01 0.57 -9.96
CA PRO A 156 14.62 -0.53 -9.26
C PRO A 156 15.74 0.03 -8.39
N SER A 157 15.44 0.30 -7.13
CA SER A 157 16.48 0.66 -6.17
C SER A 157 16.21 -0.01 -4.83
N ALA A 158 16.57 -1.29 -4.76
CA ALA A 158 17.14 -1.83 -3.55
C ALA A 158 18.66 -1.62 -3.62
N ALA A 159 19.18 -0.68 -2.82
CA ALA A 159 20.50 -0.71 -2.16
C ALA A 159 20.78 0.67 -1.52
N GLU A 160 20.76 0.68 -0.19
CA GLU A 160 21.61 1.42 0.75
C GLU A 160 22.28 2.74 0.30
N ASP A 161 21.98 3.84 0.98
CA ASP A 161 23.05 4.72 1.51
C ASP A 161 22.59 5.43 2.79
N ALA A 162 23.32 5.16 3.87
CA ALA A 162 23.25 5.86 5.12
C ALA A 162 24.05 7.16 5.01
N SER A 163 23.40 8.27 4.64
CA SER A 163 24.05 9.58 4.67
C SER A 163 23.81 10.30 6.01
N ASN A 164 24.78 10.07 6.90
CA ASN A 164 25.18 10.87 8.04
C ASN A 164 25.04 12.39 7.79
N SER A 165 24.06 13.05 8.44
CA SER A 165 24.05 14.51 8.55
C SER A 165 24.68 14.94 9.87
N GLN A 166 26.00 15.12 9.84
CA GLN A 166 26.70 15.99 10.79
C GLN A 166 26.23 17.42 10.58
N VAL A 167 25.41 17.93 11.51
CA VAL A 167 25.13 19.36 11.62
C VAL A 167 26.30 20.04 12.35
N ASN A 168 27.28 20.51 11.59
CA ASN A 168 28.28 21.45 12.09
C ASN A 168 27.66 22.85 12.14
N ALA A 169 27.06 23.22 13.28
CA ALA A 169 26.63 24.58 13.56
C ALA A 169 27.73 25.30 14.36
N SER A 170 28.58 26.06 13.65
CA SER A 170 29.37 27.14 14.24
C SER A 170 28.51 28.41 14.20
N HIS A 171 28.36 29.12 15.32
CA HIS A 171 28.48 30.59 15.46
C HIS A 171 28.06 31.07 16.87
N SER A 172 29.09 31.51 17.61
CA SER A 172 29.19 32.72 18.44
C SER A 172 28.34 32.98 19.70
N SER A 173 29.13 33.10 20.78
CA SER A 173 29.21 34.23 21.74
C SER A 173 28.46 34.19 23.07
N ALA A 174 29.28 34.32 24.13
CA ALA A 174 29.10 35.06 25.39
C ALA A 174 29.11 34.22 26.69
N GLY A 175 30.00 34.60 27.62
CA GLY A 175 29.91 34.25 29.05
C GLY A 175 31.17 33.61 29.64
N ARG A 176 31.90 34.34 30.50
CA ARG A 176 33.15 33.93 31.16
C ARG A 176 32.90 33.31 32.55
N VAL A 177 33.92 32.56 33.02
CA VAL A 177 34.32 32.20 34.43
C VAL A 177 33.36 31.22 35.17
N VAL A 178 33.76 30.15 35.88
CA VAL A 178 34.80 29.99 36.93
C VAL A 178 35.31 28.55 37.05
N ALA A 179 36.59 28.41 37.40
CA ALA A 179 37.34 27.20 37.71
C ALA A 179 36.88 26.49 39.01
N THR A 180 37.06 25.17 39.14
CA THR A 180 38.09 24.54 40.00
C THR A 180 37.93 23.02 40.18
N MET A 181 39.09 22.36 40.06
CA MET A 181 39.63 21.22 40.82
C MET A 181 39.11 19.78 40.63
N ALA A 182 40.11 18.95 40.38
CA ALA A 182 40.11 17.50 40.25
C ALA A 182 39.94 16.78 41.61
N MET A 183 39.49 15.53 41.56
CA MET A 183 40.12 14.47 42.35
C MET A 183 39.84 13.08 41.76
N THR A 184 40.94 12.37 41.57
CA THR A 184 41.11 10.95 41.25
C THR A 184 40.41 10.02 42.25
N MET A 185 40.09 8.79 41.84
CA MET A 185 40.69 7.55 42.38
C MET A 185 40.11 6.33 41.67
N ALA A 186 41.00 5.57 41.04
CA ALA A 186 40.76 4.23 40.54
C ALA A 186 40.62 3.26 41.71
N VAL A 187 39.78 2.23 41.59
CA VAL A 187 39.91 1.02 42.40
C VAL A 187 39.84 -0.19 41.46
N ALA A 188 40.95 -0.93 41.49
CA ALA A 188 41.24 -2.09 40.70
C ALA A 188 40.33 -3.28 41.04
N GLY A 189 40.09 -4.09 40.02
CA GLY A 189 39.44 -5.39 40.16
C GLY A 189 40.28 -6.37 40.97
N THR A 190 39.57 -7.24 41.68
CA THR A 190 40.11 -8.51 42.17
C THR A 190 39.12 -9.61 41.85
N VAL A 191 39.54 -10.46 40.92
CA VAL A 191 39.02 -11.81 40.71
C VAL A 191 39.30 -12.62 41.98
N LEU A 192 38.28 -13.25 42.56
CA LEU A 192 38.51 -14.36 43.47
C LEU A 192 37.56 -15.52 43.15
N CYS A 193 38.22 -16.60 42.73
CA CYS A 193 37.72 -17.92 42.44
C CYS A 193 37.30 -18.62 43.74
N VAL A 194 36.12 -19.25 43.78
CA VAL A 194 35.85 -20.38 44.68
C VAL A 194 35.04 -21.43 43.95
N LEU A 195 35.63 -22.63 43.89
CA LEU A 195 35.09 -23.90 43.43
C LEU A 195 34.02 -24.47 44.39
N ALA A 196 33.28 -25.46 43.85
CA ALA A 196 32.76 -26.66 44.53
C ALA A 196 31.54 -26.46 45.45
N ALA A 197 30.55 -27.35 45.53
CA ALA A 197 30.28 -28.64 44.90
C ALA A 197 28.81 -29.03 45.19
N LEU A 198 28.35 -30.07 44.47
CA LEU A 198 27.10 -30.84 44.52
C LEU A 198 26.04 -30.46 43.48
#